data_AF-U9TNW8-F1
#
_entry.id   AF-U9TNW8-F1
#
_cell.length_a   1.000
_cell.length_b   1.000
_cell.length_c   1.000
_cell.angle_alpha   90.00
_cell.angle_beta   90.00
_cell.angle_gamma   90.00
#
_symmetry.space_group_name_H-M   'P 1'
#
loop_
_entity.id
_entity.type
_entity.pdbx_description
1 polymer ?
#
loop_
_entity_poly.entity_id
_entity_poly.type
_entity_poly.pdbx_seq_one_letter_code
_entity_poly.pdbx_strand_id
1 'polypeptide(L)'
;MKYNQSNGVINSPAIPSISIMFFAYNLVQTRPVMTDDMAVEYLEKLQHIQVSCDHEFYVELWMSALTGLAEECDKTSTGRVQHTLLWKSFVLVKLPSLIEKLELKKSNKFKNGNLLYSEENKYDCHECVINQLFGFKGLINACNQLVEDDIFQAADITVDILRVCLNRKLVRKEFVNRFLELEYEIDGGDTVGLTAGNILDDPSRQIIDHLVSTATTSFLHQESRVETIFKLMSEWSTKLEVAPLATLCRSLMDVPTLLDIIHLYRHPSEFISSLERLCNTWVSKADSKESLLHDYENFGTIFLFLISVIDRYEFHKNIKDVLHDDEGFCYKWLIQSGSTYDIDSLDQEKSIITRLVSTLSDASQEIPEDLIR
;
A
#
# COMPACT_ATOMS: atom_id res chain seq x y z
N MET A 1 30.04 -28.21 -47.72
CA MET A 1 28.59 -27.92 -47.67
C MET A 1 28.30 -27.21 -46.36
N LYS A 2 27.81 -25.97 -46.44
CA LYS A 2 27.44 -25.14 -45.27
C LYS A 2 26.16 -25.72 -44.68
N TYR A 3 26.16 -26.02 -43.38
CA TYR A 3 24.92 -26.30 -42.64
C TYR A 3 24.24 -24.96 -42.38
N ASN A 4 23.12 -24.73 -43.07
CA ASN A 4 22.21 -23.64 -42.78
C ASN A 4 21.58 -23.90 -41.40
N GLN A 5 21.79 -22.96 -40.47
CA GLN A 5 20.94 -22.79 -39.30
C GLN A 5 19.57 -22.34 -39.80
N SER A 6 18.62 -23.27 -39.88
CA SER A 6 17.20 -22.93 -39.99
C SER A 6 16.67 -22.68 -38.58
N ASN A 7 16.24 -21.44 -38.38
CA ASN A 7 15.41 -20.94 -37.28
C ASN A 7 14.41 -21.99 -36.79
N GLY A 8 14.73 -22.65 -35.68
CA GLY A 8 13.76 -23.31 -34.83
C GLY A 8 13.36 -22.30 -33.76
N VAL A 9 12.23 -21.63 -33.97
CA VAL A 9 11.48 -20.97 -32.88
C VAL A 9 11.12 -22.09 -31.91
N ILE A 10 11.94 -22.25 -30.88
CA ILE A 10 11.51 -22.96 -29.68
C ILE A 10 10.44 -22.04 -29.11
N ASN A 11 9.18 -22.48 -29.16
CA ASN A 11 8.11 -21.99 -28.29
C ASN A 11 8.63 -22.17 -26.87
N SER A 12 9.34 -21.16 -26.36
CA SER A 12 9.87 -21.20 -25.01
C SER A 12 8.64 -21.18 -24.11
N PRO A 13 8.46 -22.17 -23.21
CA PRO A 13 7.46 -22.01 -22.16
C PRO A 13 7.75 -20.67 -21.48
N ALA A 14 6.70 -19.89 -21.24
CA ALA A 14 6.75 -18.58 -20.61
C ALA A 14 7.23 -18.71 -19.16
N ILE A 15 8.50 -19.05 -18.99
CA ILE A 15 9.21 -19.10 -17.72
C ILE A 15 9.59 -17.66 -17.44
N PRO A 16 9.18 -17.09 -16.31
CA PRO A 16 9.54 -15.73 -16.03
C PRO A 16 11.04 -15.55 -15.87
N SER A 17 11.58 -14.54 -16.54
CA SER A 17 12.97 -14.16 -16.42
C SER A 17 13.26 -13.74 -14.99
N ILE A 18 14.51 -13.98 -14.59
CA ILE A 18 15.00 -13.59 -13.27
C ILE A 18 14.78 -12.09 -13.05
N SER A 19 14.90 -11.26 -14.09
CA SER A 19 14.71 -9.81 -13.99
C SER A 19 13.27 -9.40 -13.64
N ILE A 20 12.27 -10.06 -14.25
CA ILE A 20 10.85 -9.76 -13.99
C ILE A 20 10.40 -10.38 -12.67
N MET A 21 10.87 -11.59 -12.32
CA MET A 21 10.67 -12.13 -10.98
C MET A 21 11.29 -11.22 -9.92
N PHE A 22 12.56 -10.82 -10.09
CA PHE A 22 13.22 -9.90 -9.17
C PHE A 22 12.43 -8.60 -9.03
N PHE A 23 11.92 -8.02 -10.13
CA PHE A 23 11.06 -6.84 -10.07
C PHE A 23 9.82 -7.06 -9.19
N ALA A 24 9.02 -8.10 -9.46
CA ALA A 24 7.79 -8.38 -8.72
C ALA A 24 8.06 -8.66 -7.24
N TYR A 25 9.06 -9.50 -6.96
CA TYR A 25 9.49 -9.82 -5.59
C TYR A 25 10.00 -8.61 -4.84
N ASN A 26 10.75 -7.71 -5.49
CA ASN A 26 11.19 -6.50 -4.82
C ASN A 26 10.00 -5.62 -4.47
N LEU A 27 9.14 -5.30 -5.44
CA LEU A 27 7.96 -4.46 -5.22
C LEU A 27 7.08 -4.96 -4.06
N VAL A 28 6.94 -6.27 -3.88
CA VAL A 28 6.06 -6.84 -2.86
C VAL A 28 6.80 -7.14 -1.55
N GLN A 29 8.00 -7.72 -1.58
CA GLN A 29 8.68 -8.24 -0.37
C GLN A 29 9.75 -7.30 0.17
N THR A 30 10.59 -6.71 -0.69
CA THR A 30 11.68 -5.83 -0.24
C THR A 30 11.24 -4.38 -0.10
N ARG A 31 10.03 -4.06 -0.58
CA ARG A 31 9.35 -2.77 -0.40
C ARG A 31 10.21 -1.58 -0.87
N PRO A 32 10.80 -1.61 -2.08
CA PRO A 32 11.49 -0.46 -2.61
C PRO A 32 10.46 0.65 -2.71
N VAL A 33 10.84 1.84 -2.25
CA VAL A 33 9.98 3.00 -2.31
C VAL A 33 9.98 3.56 -3.73
N MET A 34 9.44 2.78 -4.65
CA MET A 34 9.46 3.04 -6.07
C MET A 34 8.08 3.54 -6.48
N THR A 35 8.03 4.77 -6.99
CA THR A 35 6.80 5.33 -7.55
C THR A 35 6.40 4.60 -8.82
N ASP A 36 5.12 4.70 -9.19
CA ASP A 36 4.59 4.04 -10.39
C ASP A 36 5.32 4.49 -11.65
N ASP A 37 5.71 5.75 -11.73
CA ASP A 37 6.45 6.28 -12.87
C ASP A 37 7.83 5.62 -12.99
N MET A 38 8.55 5.46 -11.88
CA MET A 38 9.82 4.73 -11.85
C MET A 38 9.63 3.26 -12.19
N ALA A 39 8.57 2.62 -11.69
CA ALA A 39 8.23 1.22 -11.98
C ALA A 39 7.96 1.03 -13.49
N VAL A 40 7.16 1.92 -14.09
CA VAL A 40 6.82 1.90 -15.52
C VAL A 40 8.07 2.17 -16.37
N GLU A 41 8.92 3.12 -15.98
CA GLU A 41 10.21 3.35 -16.65
C GLU A 41 11.13 2.13 -16.62
N TYR A 42 11.18 1.45 -15.48
CA TYR A 42 11.98 0.25 -15.33
C TYR A 42 11.44 -0.90 -16.19
N LEU A 43 10.13 -1.15 -16.16
CA LEU A 43 9.48 -2.16 -17.01
C LEU A 43 9.69 -1.89 -18.50
N GLU A 44 9.58 -0.63 -18.93
CA GLU A 44 9.83 -0.23 -20.31
C GLU A 44 11.27 -0.51 -20.74
N LYS A 45 12.25 -0.21 -19.89
CA LYS A 45 13.67 -0.52 -20.14
C LYS A 45 13.90 -2.03 -20.21
N LEU A 46 13.31 -2.80 -19.29
CA LEU A 46 13.42 -4.25 -19.30
C LEU A 46 12.87 -4.85 -20.59
N GLN A 47 11.68 -4.42 -21.02
CA GLN A 47 11.08 -4.88 -22.26
C GLN A 47 11.99 -4.61 -23.47
N HIS A 48 12.59 -3.41 -23.54
CA HIS A 48 13.52 -3.06 -24.60
C HIS A 48 14.81 -3.89 -24.57
N ILE A 49 15.36 -4.17 -23.38
CA ILE A 49 16.58 -4.98 -23.23
C ILE A 49 16.33 -6.44 -23.63
N GLN A 50 15.15 -6.98 -23.29
CA GLN A 50 14.77 -8.35 -23.62
C GLN A 50 14.36 -8.51 -25.09
N VAL A 51 14.10 -7.41 -25.79
CA VAL A 51 13.59 -7.42 -27.18
C VAL A 51 12.30 -8.26 -27.29
N SER A 52 11.47 -8.23 -26.24
CA SER A 52 10.24 -9.01 -26.11
C SER A 52 9.06 -8.27 -26.71
N CYS A 53 8.18 -8.98 -27.43
CA CYS A 53 6.91 -8.39 -27.86
C CYS A 53 5.99 -8.11 -26.66
N ASP A 54 5.03 -7.20 -26.81
CA ASP A 54 4.12 -6.80 -25.73
C ASP A 54 3.42 -8.00 -25.09
N HIS A 55 2.93 -8.92 -25.91
CA HIS A 55 2.24 -10.12 -25.47
C HIS A 55 3.12 -11.00 -24.56
N GLU A 56 4.32 -11.38 -25.01
CA GLU A 56 5.25 -12.23 -24.24
C GLU A 56 5.64 -11.56 -22.92
N PHE A 57 5.95 -10.25 -22.97
CA PHE A 57 6.31 -9.47 -21.80
C PHE A 57 5.19 -9.42 -20.76
N TYR A 58 3.94 -9.23 -21.19
CA TYR A 58 2.80 -9.21 -20.28
C TYR A 58 2.47 -10.58 -19.70
N VAL A 59 2.55 -11.65 -20.49
CA VAL A 59 2.41 -13.02 -19.95
C VAL A 59 3.48 -13.26 -18.89
N GLU A 60 4.73 -12.89 -19.16
CA GLU A 60 5.84 -13.06 -18.23
C GLU A 60 5.63 -12.30 -16.91
N LEU A 61 5.15 -11.06 -17.00
CA LEU A 61 4.88 -10.22 -15.84
C LEU A 61 3.75 -10.79 -14.97
N TRP A 62 2.66 -11.23 -15.59
CA TRP A 62 1.57 -11.90 -14.89
C TRP A 62 2.00 -13.24 -14.27
N MET A 63 2.75 -14.05 -15.00
CA MET A 63 3.27 -15.33 -14.50
C MET A 63 4.19 -15.12 -13.29
N SER A 64 5.04 -14.10 -13.31
CA SER A 64 5.90 -13.74 -12.17
C SER A 64 5.08 -13.38 -10.94
N ALA A 65 4.04 -12.56 -11.11
CA ALA A 65 3.19 -12.10 -10.02
C ALA A 65 2.34 -13.24 -9.43
N LEU A 66 1.76 -14.07 -10.29
CA LEU A 66 0.97 -15.25 -9.89
C LEU A 66 1.84 -16.32 -9.22
N THR A 67 3.09 -16.50 -9.66
CA THR A 67 4.04 -17.41 -9.01
C THR A 67 4.32 -16.96 -7.58
N GLY A 68 4.60 -15.68 -7.35
CA GLY A 68 4.80 -15.14 -6.01
C GLY A 68 3.56 -15.28 -5.11
N LEU A 69 2.36 -15.08 -5.66
CA LEU A 69 1.11 -15.31 -4.94
C LEU A 69 0.92 -16.80 -4.59
N ALA A 70 1.13 -17.71 -5.55
CA ALA A 70 0.99 -19.14 -5.32
C ALA A 70 1.95 -19.66 -4.25
N GLU A 71 3.20 -19.18 -4.24
CA GLU A 71 4.18 -19.51 -3.20
C GLU A 71 3.74 -19.04 -1.81
N GLU A 72 3.18 -17.84 -1.70
CA GLU A 72 2.65 -17.36 -0.41
C GLU A 72 1.39 -18.11 0.00
N CYS A 73 0.52 -18.48 -0.95
CA CYS A 73 -0.64 -19.31 -0.66
C CYS A 73 -0.21 -20.68 -0.07
N ASP A 74 0.81 -21.30 -0.66
CA ASP A 74 1.39 -22.55 -0.14
C ASP A 74 1.95 -22.35 1.28
N LYS A 75 2.72 -21.28 1.54
CA LYS A 75 3.25 -20.97 2.87
C LYS A 75 2.17 -20.74 3.92
N THR A 76 1.06 -20.11 3.56
CA THR A 76 -0.07 -19.93 4.48
C THR A 76 -0.75 -21.23 4.87
N SER A 77 -0.80 -22.22 3.96
CA SER A 77 -1.28 -23.57 4.31
C SER A 77 -0.39 -24.24 5.37
N THR A 78 0.88 -23.83 5.47
CA THR A 78 1.86 -24.29 6.47
C THR A 78 1.90 -23.43 7.75
N GLY A 79 1.00 -22.46 7.90
CA GLY A 79 0.87 -21.62 9.11
C GLY A 79 1.78 -20.39 9.18
N ARG A 80 2.47 -20.02 8.08
CA ARG A 80 3.23 -18.76 7.97
C ARG A 80 2.42 -17.75 7.16
N VAL A 81 1.71 -16.85 7.84
CA VAL A 81 0.88 -15.80 7.22
C VAL A 81 1.62 -14.48 7.32
N GLN A 82 2.33 -14.07 6.27
CA GLN A 82 2.96 -12.74 6.28
C GLN A 82 2.63 -11.88 5.05
N HIS A 83 2.40 -12.46 3.85
CA HIS A 83 2.28 -11.63 2.64
C HIS A 83 1.16 -11.99 1.65
N THR A 84 0.32 -12.99 1.89
CA THR A 84 -0.72 -13.41 0.92
C THR A 84 -1.65 -12.27 0.52
N LEU A 85 -2.13 -11.47 1.48
CA LEU A 85 -2.98 -10.31 1.18
C LEU A 85 -2.24 -9.26 0.34
N LEU A 86 -0.95 -9.02 0.64
CA LEU A 86 -0.12 -8.07 -0.09
C LEU A 86 0.12 -8.52 -1.54
N TRP A 87 0.35 -9.82 -1.77
CA TRP A 87 0.44 -10.38 -3.11
C TRP A 87 -0.90 -10.34 -3.85
N LYS A 88 -2.03 -10.60 -3.18
CA LYS A 88 -3.36 -10.42 -3.79
C LYS A 88 -3.58 -8.97 -4.22
N SER A 89 -3.27 -7.99 -3.36
CA SER A 89 -3.28 -6.57 -3.70
C SER A 89 -2.38 -6.23 -4.89
N PHE A 90 -1.18 -6.82 -4.94
CA PHE A 90 -0.28 -6.61 -6.06
C PHE A 90 -0.85 -7.16 -7.37
N VAL A 91 -1.27 -8.43 -7.39
CA VAL A 91 -1.80 -9.11 -8.58
C VAL A 91 -3.11 -8.49 -9.08
N LEU A 92 -4.04 -8.20 -8.16
CA LEU A 92 -5.40 -7.77 -8.50
C LEU A 92 -5.54 -6.26 -8.63
N VAL A 93 -4.55 -5.45 -8.25
CA VAL A 93 -4.73 -3.99 -8.27
C VAL A 93 -3.51 -3.29 -8.82
N LYS A 94 -2.35 -3.49 -8.19
CA LYS A 94 -1.13 -2.76 -8.54
C LYS A 94 -0.62 -3.12 -9.93
N LEU A 95 -0.50 -4.41 -10.24
CA LEU A 95 0.02 -4.90 -11.51
C LEU A 95 -0.85 -4.43 -12.69
N PRO A 96 -2.20 -4.59 -12.67
CA PRO A 96 -3.06 -4.03 -13.70
C PRO A 96 -2.92 -2.51 -13.86
N SER A 97 -2.72 -1.76 -12.76
CA SER A 97 -2.46 -0.30 -12.81
C SER A 97 -1.14 0.02 -13.53
N LEU A 98 -0.06 -0.74 -13.24
CA LEU A 98 1.24 -0.57 -13.91
C LEU A 98 1.16 -0.90 -15.40
N ILE A 99 0.42 -1.95 -15.78
CA ILE A 99 0.18 -2.31 -17.19
C ILE A 99 -0.58 -1.19 -17.91
N GLU A 100 -1.66 -0.68 -17.31
CA GLU A 100 -2.42 0.44 -17.84
C GLU A 100 -1.54 1.68 -18.08
N LYS A 101 -0.70 2.05 -17.10
CA LYS A 101 0.23 3.18 -17.21
C LYS A 101 1.30 2.95 -18.28
N LEU A 102 1.82 1.73 -18.39
CA LEU A 102 2.80 1.37 -19.43
C LEU A 102 2.20 1.49 -20.83
N GLU A 103 0.96 1.04 -21.04
CA GLU A 103 0.23 1.20 -22.30
C GLU A 103 -0.05 2.66 -22.65
N LEU A 104 -0.45 3.47 -21.67
CA LEU A 104 -0.64 4.91 -21.86
C LEU A 104 0.65 5.60 -22.26
N LYS A 105 1.78 5.24 -21.64
CA LYS A 105 3.10 5.79 -21.97
C LYS A 105 3.54 5.42 -23.38
N LYS A 106 3.37 4.15 -23.77
CA LYS A 106 3.63 3.68 -25.14
C LYS A 106 2.80 4.46 -26.15
N SER A 107 1.49 4.55 -25.92
CA SER A 107 0.54 5.28 -26.77
C SER A 107 0.94 6.76 -26.95
N ASN A 108 1.41 7.42 -25.89
CA ASN A 108 1.85 8.81 -25.95
C ASN A 108 3.15 8.99 -26.77
N LYS A 109 4.07 8.02 -26.75
CA LYS A 109 5.27 8.04 -27.61
C LYS A 109 4.91 7.89 -29.09
N PHE A 110 3.96 7.02 -29.42
CA PHE A 110 3.53 6.79 -30.81
C PHE A 110 2.72 7.94 -31.40
N LYS A 111 1.92 8.66 -30.58
CA LYS A 111 1.23 9.88 -31.04
C LYS A 111 2.18 10.98 -31.51
N ASN A 112 3.41 11.02 -31.00
CA ASN A 112 4.44 11.97 -31.44
C ASN A 112 5.20 11.52 -32.71
N GLY A 113 5.03 10.27 -33.15
CA GLY A 113 5.64 9.74 -34.37
C GLY A 113 4.59 9.07 -35.24
N ASN A 114 3.95 9.84 -36.14
CA ASN A 114 2.92 9.45 -37.12
C ASN A 114 2.77 7.94 -37.45
N LEU A 115 2.15 7.18 -36.55
CA LEU A 115 1.64 5.83 -36.81
C LEU A 115 0.39 5.59 -35.95
N LEU A 116 -0.73 5.20 -36.58
CA LEU A 116 -1.98 4.86 -35.90
C LEU A 116 -1.78 3.56 -35.09
N TYR A 117 -1.61 3.69 -33.77
CA TYR A 117 -1.94 2.60 -32.86
C TYR A 117 -3.47 2.47 -32.87
N SER A 118 -4.03 1.39 -33.44
CA SER A 118 -5.48 1.16 -33.37
C SER A 118 -5.83 0.74 -31.94
N GLU A 119 -6.90 1.31 -31.37
CA GLU A 119 -7.41 0.89 -30.05
C GLU A 119 -7.78 -0.60 -30.03
N GLU A 120 -8.11 -1.19 -31.18
CA GLU A 120 -8.40 -2.62 -31.34
C GLU A 120 -7.20 -3.50 -31.00
N ASN A 121 -5.99 -3.14 -31.45
CA ASN A 121 -4.78 -3.93 -31.18
C ASN A 121 -4.43 -3.96 -29.68
N LYS A 122 -4.83 -2.93 -28.91
CA LYS A 122 -4.59 -2.87 -27.46
C LYS A 122 -5.35 -3.98 -26.73
N TYR A 123 -6.65 -4.10 -26.99
CA TYR A 123 -7.49 -5.11 -26.34
C TYR A 123 -7.09 -6.53 -26.74
N ASP A 124 -6.81 -6.74 -28.03
CA ASP A 124 -6.45 -8.07 -28.55
C ASP A 124 -5.20 -8.65 -27.87
N CYS A 125 -4.21 -7.79 -27.57
CA CYS A 125 -3.00 -8.20 -26.84
C CYS A 125 -3.33 -8.74 -25.44
N HIS A 126 -4.05 -7.96 -24.63
CA HIS A 126 -4.37 -8.35 -23.25
C HIS A 126 -5.35 -9.52 -23.16
N GLU A 127 -6.31 -9.61 -24.10
CA GLU A 127 -7.20 -10.76 -24.20
C GLU A 127 -6.44 -12.05 -24.54
N CYS A 128 -5.43 -11.96 -25.43
CA CYS A 128 -4.54 -13.07 -25.73
C CYS A 128 -3.69 -13.48 -24.51
N VAL A 129 -3.13 -12.50 -23.79
CA VAL A 129 -2.40 -12.72 -22.53
C VAL A 129 -3.28 -13.46 -21.53
N ILE A 130 -4.52 -13.01 -21.29
CA ILE A 130 -5.44 -13.64 -20.34
C ILE A 130 -5.82 -15.06 -20.76
N ASN A 131 -6.11 -15.29 -22.04
CA ASN A 131 -6.36 -16.64 -22.57
C ASN A 131 -5.19 -17.58 -22.29
N GLN A 132 -3.96 -17.11 -22.52
CA GLN A 132 -2.77 -17.90 -22.27
C GLN A 132 -2.55 -18.15 -20.77
N LEU A 133 -2.75 -17.13 -19.92
CA LEU A 133 -2.63 -17.25 -18.47
C LEU A 133 -3.58 -18.30 -17.90
N PHE A 134 -4.85 -18.29 -18.32
CA PHE A 134 -5.85 -19.26 -17.87
C PHE A 134 -5.60 -20.68 -18.41
N GLY A 135 -4.71 -20.83 -19.39
CA GLY A 135 -4.15 -22.12 -19.78
C GLY A 135 -3.31 -22.78 -18.69
N PHE A 136 -2.69 -22.01 -17.79
CA PHE A 136 -1.86 -22.50 -16.68
C PHE A 136 -2.69 -22.87 -15.45
N LYS A 137 -3.65 -23.79 -15.61
CA LYS A 137 -4.60 -24.20 -14.55
C LYS A 137 -3.93 -24.61 -13.24
N GLY A 138 -2.76 -25.26 -13.28
CA GLY A 138 -2.03 -25.64 -12.08
C GLY A 138 -1.62 -24.44 -11.21
N LEU A 139 -1.18 -23.35 -11.84
CA LEU A 139 -0.79 -22.12 -11.15
C LEU A 139 -2.02 -21.38 -10.60
N ILE A 140 -3.06 -21.24 -11.42
CA ILE A 140 -4.33 -20.60 -11.00
C ILE A 140 -4.95 -21.35 -9.81
N ASN A 141 -4.97 -22.68 -9.87
CA ASN A 141 -5.46 -23.50 -8.76
C ASN A 141 -4.63 -23.30 -7.48
N ALA A 142 -3.30 -23.19 -7.58
CA ALA A 142 -2.43 -22.91 -6.44
C ALA A 142 -2.74 -21.54 -5.80
N CYS A 143 -3.06 -20.53 -6.59
CA CYS A 143 -3.50 -19.23 -6.08
C CYS A 143 -4.84 -19.28 -5.32
N ASN A 144 -5.72 -20.22 -5.69
CA ASN A 144 -7.07 -20.36 -5.11
C ASN A 144 -7.13 -21.22 -3.82
N GLN A 145 -6.02 -21.85 -3.38
CA GLN A 145 -5.98 -22.90 -2.34
C GLN A 145 -6.39 -22.48 -0.90
N LEU A 146 -6.97 -21.30 -0.67
CA LEU A 146 -7.14 -20.74 0.69
C LEU A 146 -8.48 -20.08 1.00
N VAL A 147 -9.50 -20.24 0.17
CA VAL A 147 -10.77 -19.52 0.41
C VAL A 147 -11.88 -20.50 0.72
N GLU A 148 -11.87 -21.02 1.95
CA GLU A 148 -13.12 -21.35 2.64
C GLU A 148 -13.65 -20.07 3.30
N ASP A 149 -14.21 -19.16 2.49
CA ASP A 149 -15.15 -18.16 3.01
C ASP A 149 -16.51 -18.84 3.05
N ASP A 150 -17.03 -19.04 4.27
CA ASP A 150 -18.22 -19.85 4.58
C ASP A 150 -19.55 -19.31 4.02
N ILE A 151 -19.54 -18.26 3.19
CA ILE A 151 -20.76 -17.60 2.71
C ILE A 151 -20.55 -17.11 1.26
N PHE A 152 -20.83 -18.01 0.31
CA PHE A 152 -20.99 -17.80 -1.14
C PHE A 152 -19.77 -17.33 -1.96
N GLN A 153 -19.34 -18.24 -2.84
CA GLN A 153 -18.24 -18.17 -3.83
C GLN A 153 -16.85 -18.41 -3.25
N ALA A 154 -16.28 -19.58 -3.53
CA ALA A 154 -14.83 -19.73 -3.55
C ALA A 154 -14.27 -18.59 -4.42
N ALA A 155 -13.48 -17.69 -3.83
CA ALA A 155 -12.91 -16.57 -4.56
C ALA A 155 -12.03 -17.13 -5.68
N ASP A 156 -12.52 -17.03 -6.91
CA ASP A 156 -11.79 -17.46 -8.08
C ASP A 156 -10.98 -16.28 -8.60
N ILE A 157 -9.67 -16.36 -8.42
CA ILE A 157 -8.73 -15.34 -8.91
C ILE A 157 -8.92 -15.04 -10.39
N THR A 158 -9.41 -16.00 -11.18
CA THR A 158 -9.76 -15.85 -12.59
C THR A 158 -10.83 -14.77 -12.78
N VAL A 159 -11.90 -14.83 -11.98
CA VAL A 159 -13.02 -13.88 -12.02
C VAL A 159 -12.54 -12.50 -11.57
N ASP A 160 -11.72 -12.43 -10.52
CA ASP A 160 -11.19 -11.17 -10.01
C ASP A 160 -10.25 -10.48 -11.01
N ILE A 161 -9.36 -11.25 -11.67
CA ILE A 161 -8.49 -10.74 -12.73
C ILE A 161 -9.33 -10.16 -13.88
N LEU A 162 -10.37 -10.88 -14.32
CA LEU A 162 -11.25 -10.41 -15.39
C LEU A 162 -11.98 -9.11 -15.01
N ARG A 163 -12.51 -9.02 -13.79
CA ARG A 163 -13.21 -7.83 -13.28
C ARG A 163 -12.29 -6.61 -13.23
N VAL A 164 -11.07 -6.77 -12.71
CA VAL A 164 -10.10 -5.68 -12.62
C VAL A 164 -9.65 -5.23 -14.00
N CYS A 165 -9.32 -6.18 -14.89
CA CYS A 165 -8.89 -5.86 -16.25
C CYS A 165 -10.00 -5.13 -17.02
N LEU A 166 -11.27 -5.47 -16.79
CA LEU A 166 -12.41 -4.76 -17.35
C LEU A 166 -12.50 -3.32 -16.81
N ASN A 167 -12.41 -3.16 -15.49
CA ASN A 167 -12.48 -1.84 -14.84
C ASN A 167 -11.38 -0.88 -15.32
N ARG A 168 -10.18 -1.41 -15.59
CA ARG A 168 -9.04 -0.66 -16.14
C ARG A 168 -9.00 -0.53 -17.66
N LYS A 169 -10.04 -0.99 -18.37
CA LYS A 169 -10.12 -0.93 -19.85
C LYS A 169 -8.91 -1.61 -20.52
N LEU A 170 -8.48 -2.74 -19.95
CA LEU A 170 -7.46 -3.62 -20.54
C LEU A 170 -8.11 -4.69 -21.43
N VAL A 171 -9.34 -5.10 -21.12
CA VAL A 171 -10.13 -6.06 -21.92
C VAL A 171 -11.51 -5.51 -22.27
N ARG A 172 -12.12 -6.08 -23.31
CA ARG A 172 -13.50 -5.74 -23.70
C ARG A 172 -14.52 -6.42 -22.79
N LYS A 173 -15.69 -5.78 -22.67
CA LYS A 173 -16.82 -6.34 -21.92
C LYS A 173 -17.31 -7.64 -22.54
N GLU A 174 -17.32 -7.71 -23.87
CA GLU A 174 -17.72 -8.91 -24.62
C GLU A 174 -16.78 -10.09 -24.34
N PHE A 175 -15.47 -9.83 -24.17
CA PHE A 175 -14.50 -10.84 -23.79
C PHE A 175 -14.81 -11.41 -22.41
N VAL A 176 -15.02 -10.55 -21.41
CA VAL A 176 -15.31 -10.98 -20.04
C VAL A 176 -16.63 -11.73 -19.95
N ASN A 177 -17.67 -11.25 -20.64
CA ASN A 177 -18.98 -11.92 -20.67
C ASN A 177 -18.90 -13.35 -21.25
N ARG A 178 -18.00 -13.62 -22.21
CA ARG A 178 -17.78 -14.98 -22.71
C ARG A 178 -17.17 -15.91 -21.66
N PHE A 179 -16.36 -15.38 -20.76
CA PHE A 179 -15.71 -16.17 -19.70
C PHE A 179 -16.61 -16.41 -18.48
N LEU A 180 -17.52 -15.48 -18.19
CA LEU A 180 -18.37 -15.56 -16.99
C LEU A 180 -19.72 -16.26 -17.22
N GLU A 181 -20.05 -16.65 -18.47
CA GLU A 181 -21.23 -17.42 -18.93
C GLU A 181 -22.62 -17.10 -18.36
N LEU A 182 -22.81 -16.08 -17.52
CA LEU A 182 -24.10 -15.73 -16.91
C LEU A 182 -24.15 -14.28 -16.42
N GLU A 183 -25.39 -13.77 -16.38
CA GLU A 183 -25.87 -12.47 -15.91
C GLU A 183 -25.42 -12.11 -14.49
N TYR A 184 -24.12 -11.89 -14.28
CA TYR A 184 -23.72 -10.99 -13.21
C TYR A 184 -24.07 -9.59 -13.72
N GLU A 185 -25.12 -8.99 -13.13
CA GLU A 185 -25.07 -7.55 -12.95
C GLU A 185 -23.66 -7.28 -12.42
N ILE A 186 -22.91 -6.46 -13.16
CA ILE A 186 -21.72 -5.82 -12.63
C ILE A 186 -22.29 -4.85 -11.60
N ASP A 187 -22.81 -5.39 -10.50
CA ASP A 187 -23.16 -4.61 -9.35
C ASP A 187 -21.81 -4.10 -8.90
N GLY A 188 -21.57 -2.82 -9.16
CA GLY A 188 -20.56 -2.05 -8.48
C GLY A 188 -20.97 -1.98 -7.02
N GLY A 189 -20.92 -3.14 -6.36
CA GLY A 189 -21.32 -3.40 -4.99
C GLY A 189 -20.37 -2.70 -4.04
N ASP A 190 -20.51 -1.38 -4.03
CA ASP A 190 -20.35 -0.46 -2.92
C ASP A 190 -21.04 0.85 -3.33
N THR A 191 -22.38 0.80 -3.41
CA THR A 191 -23.26 1.95 -3.63
C THR A 191 -23.35 2.89 -2.41
N VAL A 192 -22.44 2.75 -1.44
CA VAL A 192 -22.13 3.80 -0.47
C VAL A 192 -20.66 4.12 -0.60
N GLY A 193 -20.33 4.96 -1.59
CA GLY A 193 -19.00 5.51 -1.72
C GLY A 193 -18.61 6.21 -0.41
N LEU A 194 -17.74 5.58 0.39
CA LEU A 194 -17.06 6.29 1.47
C LEU A 194 -16.10 7.25 0.78
N THR A 195 -16.63 8.38 0.37
CA THR A 195 -15.82 9.50 -0.10
C THR A 195 -15.18 10.13 1.13
N ALA A 196 -14.01 10.73 0.95
CA ALA A 196 -13.37 11.50 2.01
C ALA A 196 -14.35 12.54 2.59
N GLY A 197 -15.19 13.17 1.75
CA GLY A 197 -16.20 14.15 2.20
C GLY A 197 -17.15 13.59 3.26
N ASN A 198 -17.74 12.42 3.02
CA ASN A 198 -18.68 11.81 3.95
C ASN A 198 -18.04 11.50 5.32
N ILE A 199 -16.76 11.10 5.32
CA ILE A 199 -16.03 10.77 6.55
C ILE A 199 -15.55 12.03 7.27
N LEU A 200 -15.22 13.09 6.53
CA LEU A 200 -14.87 14.39 7.11
C LEU A 200 -16.06 15.03 7.81
N ASP A 201 -17.27 14.82 7.29
CA ASP A 201 -18.51 15.35 7.88
C ASP A 201 -18.94 14.57 9.15
N ASP A 202 -18.65 13.27 9.22
CA ASP A 202 -18.90 12.42 10.40
C ASP A 202 -17.76 11.38 10.61
N PRO A 203 -16.69 11.73 11.34
CA PRO A 203 -15.53 10.86 11.54
C PRO A 203 -15.76 9.85 12.68
N SER A 204 -16.84 9.07 12.60
CA SER A 204 -17.11 8.04 13.60
C SER A 204 -16.15 6.85 13.47
N ARG A 205 -15.82 6.23 14.60
CA ARG A 205 -14.94 5.05 14.64
C ARG A 205 -15.45 3.91 13.74
N GLN A 206 -16.77 3.69 13.70
CA GLN A 206 -17.36 2.63 12.89
C GLN A 206 -17.13 2.85 11.38
N ILE A 207 -17.22 4.10 10.93
CA ILE A 207 -17.00 4.47 9.53
C ILE A 207 -15.51 4.29 9.16
N ILE A 208 -14.60 4.69 10.05
CA ILE A 208 -13.15 4.52 9.86
C ILE A 208 -12.77 3.03 9.84
N ASP A 209 -13.28 2.24 10.79
CA ASP A 209 -13.03 0.80 10.86
C ASP A 209 -13.60 0.07 9.62
N HIS A 210 -14.76 0.52 9.12
CA HIS A 210 -15.33 0.00 7.88
C HIS A 210 -14.48 0.36 6.64
N LEU A 211 -13.95 1.59 6.55
CA LEU A 211 -13.01 1.98 5.49
C LEU A 211 -11.75 1.12 5.50
N VAL A 212 -11.15 0.91 6.67
CA VAL A 212 -9.95 0.07 6.86
C VAL A 212 -10.23 -1.38 6.48
N SER A 213 -11.34 -1.94 6.96
CA SER A 213 -11.75 -3.31 6.65
C SER A 213 -12.00 -3.51 5.14
N THR A 214 -12.80 -2.63 4.52
CA THR A 214 -13.10 -2.71 3.08
C THR A 214 -11.87 -2.50 2.20
N ALA A 215 -10.87 -1.74 2.64
CA ALA A 215 -9.59 -1.63 1.93
C ALA A 215 -8.81 -2.95 1.88
N THR A 216 -9.05 -3.88 2.81
CA THR A 216 -8.41 -5.21 2.82
C THR A 216 -9.21 -6.31 2.15
N THR A 217 -10.52 -6.13 1.97
CA THR A 217 -11.41 -7.17 1.41
C THR A 217 -11.89 -6.87 -0.01
N SER A 218 -12.02 -5.59 -0.38
CA SER A 218 -12.51 -5.17 -1.70
C SER A 218 -11.37 -4.77 -2.63
N PHE A 219 -10.80 -5.73 -3.37
CA PHE A 219 -9.68 -5.47 -4.29
C PHE A 219 -10.07 -4.50 -5.43
N LEU A 220 -11.30 -4.57 -5.94
CA LEU A 220 -11.77 -3.69 -7.01
C LEU A 220 -11.72 -2.21 -6.63
N HIS A 221 -12.01 -1.88 -5.36
CA HIS A 221 -12.07 -0.51 -4.85
C HIS A 221 -10.85 -0.15 -3.98
N GLN A 222 -9.91 -1.06 -3.76
CA GLN A 222 -8.80 -0.91 -2.83
C GLN A 222 -7.97 0.36 -3.10
N GLU A 223 -7.62 0.63 -4.36
CA GLU A 223 -6.85 1.84 -4.72
C GLU A 223 -7.60 3.11 -4.30
N SER A 224 -8.89 3.23 -4.63
CA SER A 224 -9.70 4.38 -4.22
C SER A 224 -9.84 4.51 -2.70
N ARG A 225 -9.91 3.38 -1.98
CA ARG A 225 -10.02 3.36 -0.51
C ARG A 225 -8.71 3.82 0.14
N VAL A 226 -7.57 3.35 -0.37
CA VAL A 226 -6.23 3.80 0.05
C VAL A 226 -6.06 5.30 -0.18
N GLU A 227 -6.50 5.81 -1.34
CA GLU A 227 -6.48 7.25 -1.63
C GLU A 227 -7.35 8.06 -0.66
N THR A 228 -8.53 7.54 -0.30
CA THR A 228 -9.37 8.16 0.73
C THR A 228 -8.67 8.20 2.09
N ILE A 229 -8.04 7.09 2.53
CA ILE A 229 -7.26 7.05 3.79
C ILE A 229 -6.16 8.13 3.79
N PHE A 230 -5.41 8.22 2.69
CA PHE A 230 -4.35 9.20 2.56
C PHE A 230 -4.89 10.64 2.61
N LYS A 231 -5.97 10.92 1.88
CA LYS A 231 -6.61 12.24 1.86
C LYS A 231 -7.12 12.65 3.25
N LEU A 232 -7.77 11.74 3.97
CA LEU A 232 -8.23 11.99 5.35
C LEU A 232 -7.07 12.31 6.28
N MET A 233 -5.98 11.54 6.20
CA MET A 233 -4.80 11.78 7.01
C MET A 233 -4.18 13.15 6.74
N SER A 234 -4.02 13.52 5.48
CA SER A 234 -3.51 14.83 5.07
C SER A 234 -4.43 15.97 5.53
N GLU A 235 -5.75 15.82 5.38
CA GLU A 235 -6.72 16.84 5.78
C GLU A 235 -6.77 17.04 7.30
N TRP A 236 -6.88 15.96 8.09
CA TRP A 236 -6.88 16.06 9.56
C TRP A 236 -5.55 16.55 10.11
N SER A 237 -4.42 16.16 9.48
CA SER A 237 -3.13 16.76 9.77
C SER A 237 -3.13 18.28 9.55
N THR A 238 -3.63 18.74 8.39
CA THR A 238 -3.63 20.17 8.02
C THR A 238 -4.53 20.98 8.94
N LYS A 239 -5.69 20.44 9.33
CA LYS A 239 -6.65 21.08 10.23
C LYS A 239 -6.28 20.94 11.72
N LEU A 240 -5.22 20.19 12.03
CA LEU A 240 -4.79 19.88 13.40
C LEU A 240 -5.87 19.14 14.22
N GLU A 241 -6.65 18.28 13.56
CA GLU A 241 -7.73 17.49 14.17
C GLU A 241 -7.19 16.16 14.71
N VAL A 242 -6.83 16.12 16.00
CA VAL A 242 -6.16 14.96 16.61
C VAL A 242 -7.08 13.77 16.91
N ALA A 243 -8.32 13.98 17.33
CA ALA A 243 -9.23 12.90 17.70
C ALA A 243 -9.59 11.94 16.53
N PRO A 244 -10.03 12.43 15.36
CA PRO A 244 -10.34 11.54 14.23
C PRO A 244 -9.08 10.91 13.64
N LEU A 245 -7.97 11.66 13.59
CA LEU A 245 -6.69 11.15 13.12
C LEU A 245 -6.14 10.03 14.03
N ALA A 246 -6.22 10.19 15.35
CA ALA A 246 -5.82 9.16 16.30
C ALA A 246 -6.65 7.88 16.14
N THR A 247 -7.94 8.03 15.84
CA THR A 247 -8.82 6.89 15.57
C THR A 247 -8.38 6.15 14.30
N LEU A 248 -8.10 6.86 13.21
CA LEU A 248 -7.56 6.27 11.98
C LEU A 248 -6.20 5.60 12.21
N CYS A 249 -5.26 6.27 12.89
CA CYS A 249 -3.95 5.69 13.22
C CYS A 249 -4.10 4.39 14.02
N ARG A 250 -5.05 4.33 14.97
CA ARG A 250 -5.33 3.11 15.75
C ARG A 250 -5.86 1.98 14.87
N SER A 251 -6.87 2.26 14.04
CA SER A 251 -7.42 1.27 13.11
C SER A 251 -6.37 0.75 12.11
N LEU A 252 -5.43 1.60 11.69
CA LEU A 252 -4.30 1.20 10.83
C LEU A 252 -3.26 0.35 11.57
N MET A 253 -2.99 0.64 12.85
CA MET A 253 -2.09 -0.19 13.69
C MET A 253 -2.67 -1.57 13.96
N ASP A 254 -3.99 -1.69 14.09
CA ASP A 254 -4.68 -2.97 14.27
C ASP A 254 -4.58 -3.87 13.03
N VAL A 255 -4.27 -3.30 11.85
CA VAL A 255 -4.10 -4.03 10.58
C VAL A 255 -2.75 -3.68 9.92
N PRO A 256 -1.61 -4.19 10.42
CA PRO A 256 -0.28 -3.82 9.93
C PRO A 256 -0.06 -4.10 8.44
N THR A 257 -0.71 -5.14 7.90
CA THR A 257 -0.64 -5.49 6.47
C THR A 257 -1.27 -4.41 5.57
N LEU A 258 -2.27 -3.67 6.06
CA LEU A 258 -2.86 -2.57 5.31
C LEU A 258 -1.87 -1.43 5.11
N LEU A 259 -0.98 -1.16 6.08
CA LEU A 259 0.10 -0.20 5.88
C LEU A 259 0.98 -0.63 4.71
N ASP A 260 1.31 -1.91 4.60
CA ASP A 260 2.12 -2.42 3.49
C ASP A 260 1.40 -2.27 2.15
N ILE A 261 0.08 -2.52 2.12
CA ILE A 261 -0.77 -2.31 0.95
C ILE A 261 -0.82 -0.83 0.56
N ILE A 262 -1.01 0.08 1.52
CA ILE A 262 -1.00 1.53 1.28
C ILE A 262 0.30 1.93 0.59
N HIS A 263 1.44 1.40 1.05
CA HIS A 263 2.74 1.71 0.49
C HIS A 263 3.06 0.99 -0.82
N LEU A 264 2.21 0.08 -1.30
CA LEU A 264 2.23 -0.31 -2.71
C LEU A 264 1.80 0.85 -3.63
N TYR A 265 1.04 1.82 -3.14
CA TYR A 265 0.48 2.92 -3.94
C TYR A 265 1.14 4.28 -3.66
N ARG A 266 1.57 4.53 -2.43
CA ARG A 266 2.11 5.81 -1.97
C ARG A 266 3.47 5.66 -1.31
N HIS A 267 4.34 6.66 -1.49
CA HIS A 267 5.63 6.67 -0.80
C HIS A 267 5.40 6.95 0.70
N PRO A 268 5.98 6.20 1.66
CA PRO A 268 5.76 6.43 3.08
C PRO A 268 6.13 7.84 3.57
N SER A 269 7.08 8.53 2.92
CA SER A 269 7.39 9.92 3.24
C SER A 269 6.20 10.88 3.06
N GLU A 270 5.25 10.56 2.17
CA GLU A 270 4.03 11.36 2.01
C GLU A 270 3.14 11.28 3.26
N PHE A 271 3.06 10.08 3.88
CA PHE A 271 2.42 9.87 5.17
C PHE A 271 3.17 10.60 6.28
N ILE A 272 4.50 10.40 6.34
CA ILE A 272 5.33 10.90 7.43
C ILE A 272 5.40 12.43 7.45
N SER A 273 5.54 13.08 6.30
CA SER A 273 5.58 14.55 6.20
C SER A 273 4.28 15.21 6.70
N SER A 274 3.12 14.61 6.40
CA SER A 274 1.84 15.10 6.90
C SER A 274 1.77 15.00 8.42
N LEU A 275 2.17 13.86 8.98
CA LEU A 275 2.14 13.65 10.42
C LEU A 275 3.21 14.48 11.16
N GLU A 276 4.41 14.61 10.60
CA GLU A 276 5.49 15.45 11.12
C GLU A 276 5.01 16.88 11.35
N ARG A 277 4.35 17.47 10.35
CA ARG A 277 3.82 18.83 10.46
C ARG A 277 2.84 18.97 11.63
N LEU A 278 1.93 18.02 11.81
CA LEU A 278 1.00 18.04 12.94
C LEU A 278 1.76 17.89 14.27
N CYS A 279 2.65 16.92 14.36
CA CYS A 279 3.41 16.65 15.58
C CYS A 279 4.33 17.81 16.01
N ASN A 280 4.87 18.58 15.05
CA ASN A 280 5.71 19.73 15.36
C ASN A 280 4.92 21.00 15.72
N THR A 281 3.64 21.11 15.34
CA THR A 281 2.88 22.36 15.45
C THR A 281 1.65 22.30 16.36
N TRP A 282 1.15 21.10 16.65
CA TRP A 282 -0.06 20.94 17.45
C TRP A 282 0.18 21.31 18.92
N VAL A 283 -0.79 22.03 19.48
CA VAL A 283 -0.87 22.36 20.91
C VAL A 283 -2.33 22.17 21.33
N SER A 284 -2.56 21.52 22.47
CA SER A 284 -3.92 21.35 22.98
C SER A 284 -4.55 22.71 23.33
N LYS A 285 -5.82 22.85 22.98
CA LYS A 285 -6.66 24.02 23.32
C LYS A 285 -7.67 23.68 24.42
N ALA A 286 -7.46 22.59 25.13
CA ALA A 286 -8.35 22.12 26.19
C ALA A 286 -8.29 23.04 27.42
N ASP A 287 -9.46 23.45 27.89
CA ASP A 287 -9.59 24.27 29.10
C ASP A 287 -9.71 23.44 30.39
N SER A 288 -9.98 22.13 30.29
CA SER A 288 -10.14 21.24 31.44
C SER A 288 -9.05 20.17 31.48
N LYS A 289 -8.69 19.71 32.69
CA LYS A 289 -7.67 18.67 32.87
C LYS A 289 -8.05 17.36 32.18
N GLU A 290 -9.33 16.99 32.19
CA GLU A 290 -9.82 15.76 31.56
C GLU A 290 -9.74 15.83 30.03
N SER A 291 -10.13 16.96 29.42
CA SER A 291 -10.01 17.13 27.97
C SER A 291 -8.55 17.27 27.53
N LEU A 292 -7.70 17.89 28.36
CA LEU A 292 -6.27 17.98 28.12
C LEU A 292 -5.62 16.59 28.06
N LEU A 293 -5.92 15.72 29.04
CA LEU A 293 -5.41 14.34 29.05
C LEU A 293 -5.86 13.58 27.80
N HIS A 294 -7.13 13.71 27.42
CA HIS A 294 -7.66 13.03 26.24
C HIS A 294 -7.01 13.53 24.93
N ASP A 295 -6.77 14.83 24.80
CA ASP A 295 -6.06 15.42 23.68
C ASP A 295 -4.63 14.87 23.54
N TYR A 296 -3.90 14.76 24.66
CA TYR A 296 -2.53 14.21 24.67
C TYR A 296 -2.49 12.69 24.44
N GLU A 297 -3.50 11.93 24.87
CA GLU A 297 -3.64 10.51 24.53
C GLU A 297 -3.82 10.31 23.02
N ASN A 298 -4.67 11.14 22.40
CA ASN A 298 -4.88 11.12 20.95
C ASN A 298 -3.60 11.53 20.20
N PHE A 299 -2.95 12.61 20.64
CA PHE A 299 -1.64 13.01 20.10
C PHE A 299 -0.60 11.90 20.24
N GLY A 300 -0.49 11.28 21.42
CA GLY A 300 0.43 10.18 21.68
C GLY A 300 0.18 8.99 20.77
N THR A 301 -1.08 8.67 20.47
CA THR A 301 -1.44 7.61 19.49
C THR A 301 -0.89 7.94 18.10
N ILE A 302 -1.04 9.18 17.65
CA ILE A 302 -0.55 9.64 16.34
C ILE A 302 0.99 9.61 16.30
N PHE A 303 1.63 10.08 17.35
CA PHE A 303 3.08 10.08 17.45
C PHE A 303 3.65 8.65 17.46
N LEU A 304 3.08 7.74 18.25
CA LEU A 304 3.50 6.33 18.25
C LEU A 304 3.28 5.66 16.89
N PHE A 305 2.21 6.03 16.17
CA PHE A 305 2.00 5.59 14.80
C PHE A 305 3.11 6.07 13.86
N LEU A 306 3.50 7.35 13.94
CA LEU A 306 4.63 7.91 13.17
C LEU A 306 5.92 7.11 13.39
N ILE A 307 6.26 6.87 14.66
CA ILE A 307 7.47 6.11 15.04
C ILE A 307 7.39 4.68 14.52
N SER A 308 6.21 4.05 14.63
CA SER A 308 5.99 2.68 14.13
C SER A 308 6.18 2.56 12.62
N VAL A 309 5.76 3.57 11.84
CA VAL A 309 6.01 3.61 10.40
C VAL A 309 7.51 3.78 10.11
N ILE A 310 8.18 4.71 10.81
CA ILE A 310 9.63 4.94 10.63
C ILE A 310 10.45 3.69 10.93
N ASP A 311 10.12 2.97 12.00
CA ASP A 311 10.78 1.72 12.39
C ASP A 311 10.51 0.61 11.36
N ARG A 312 9.23 0.38 11.01
CA ARG A 312 8.81 -0.69 10.08
C ARG A 312 9.48 -0.62 8.71
N TYR A 313 9.76 0.58 8.22
CA TYR A 313 10.38 0.80 6.90
C TYR A 313 11.86 1.21 7.00
N GLU A 314 12.47 1.07 8.18
CA GLU A 314 13.89 1.36 8.44
C GLU A 314 14.34 2.78 8.02
N PHE A 315 13.43 3.77 8.09
CA PHE A 315 13.75 5.15 7.70
C PHE A 315 14.73 5.84 8.64
N HIS A 316 15.06 5.23 9.79
CA HIS A 316 16.13 5.69 10.68
C HIS A 316 17.48 5.86 9.96
N LYS A 317 17.75 5.07 8.89
CA LYS A 317 18.98 5.17 8.10
C LYS A 317 19.05 6.44 7.25
N ASN A 318 17.89 6.97 6.84
CA ASN A 318 17.74 8.10 5.92
C ASN A 318 16.71 9.11 6.45
N ILE A 319 16.78 9.44 7.74
CA ILE A 319 15.75 10.25 8.42
C ILE A 319 15.55 11.63 7.76
N LYS A 320 16.62 12.21 7.20
CA LYS A 320 16.60 13.51 6.49
C LYS A 320 15.84 13.50 5.17
N ASP A 321 15.65 12.32 4.57
CA ASP A 321 14.89 12.17 3.33
C ASP A 321 13.38 12.10 3.59
N VAL A 322 12.99 11.98 4.87
CA VAL A 322 11.64 11.62 5.29
C VAL A 322 11.03 12.65 6.23
N LEU A 323 11.82 13.20 7.15
CA LEU A 323 11.48 14.36 7.98
C LEU A 323 12.16 15.60 7.41
N HIS A 324 11.37 16.66 7.22
CA HIS A 324 11.82 17.87 6.54
C HIS A 324 12.21 19.00 7.51
N ASP A 325 11.84 18.89 8.79
CA ASP A 325 12.15 19.89 9.81
C ASP A 325 13.20 19.38 10.80
N ASP A 326 14.47 19.67 10.49
CA ASP A 326 15.65 19.30 11.31
C ASP A 326 15.60 19.90 12.74
N GLU A 327 14.82 20.95 12.96
CA GLU A 327 14.66 21.59 14.27
C GLU A 327 13.35 21.17 14.97
N GLY A 328 12.52 20.39 14.30
CA GLY A 328 11.22 19.95 14.74
C GLY A 328 11.27 18.93 15.88
N PHE A 329 10.16 18.84 16.62
CA PHE A 329 9.99 17.89 17.71
C PHE A 329 10.27 16.45 17.26
N CYS A 330 9.69 16.01 16.12
CA CYS A 330 9.87 14.65 15.61
C CYS A 330 11.34 14.31 15.33
N TYR A 331 12.05 15.20 14.63
CA TYR A 331 13.45 14.99 14.26
C TYR A 331 14.36 14.97 15.49
N LYS A 332 14.21 15.97 16.39
CA LYS A 332 14.97 16.03 17.65
C LYS A 332 14.72 14.82 18.52
N TRP A 333 13.45 14.40 18.66
CA TRP A 333 13.11 13.23 19.47
C TRP A 333 13.72 11.94 18.91
N LEU A 334 13.66 11.73 17.60
CA LEU A 334 14.23 10.52 16.97
C LEU A 334 15.75 10.45 17.08
N ILE A 335 16.45 11.59 16.98
CA ILE A 335 17.91 11.63 17.17
C ILE A 335 18.29 11.50 18.65
N GLN A 336 17.53 12.13 19.55
CA GLN A 336 17.85 12.17 20.98
C GLN A 336 17.37 10.94 21.76
N SER A 337 16.36 10.22 21.27
CA SER A 337 15.83 9.00 21.92
C SER A 337 16.85 7.84 21.92
N GLY A 338 17.83 7.85 21.02
CA GLY A 338 18.97 6.92 21.02
C GLY A 338 20.12 7.32 21.94
N SER A 339 20.16 8.56 22.43
CA SER A 339 21.15 9.01 23.41
C SER A 339 20.66 8.70 24.82
N THR A 340 21.27 7.71 25.46
CA THR A 340 21.26 7.64 26.92
C THR A 340 21.89 8.93 27.45
N TYR A 341 21.08 9.82 28.02
CA TYR A 341 21.61 10.95 28.78
C TYR A 341 22.46 10.40 29.92
N ASP A 342 23.69 10.88 30.03
CA ASP A 342 24.49 10.61 31.22
C ASP A 342 23.74 11.21 32.40
N ILE A 343 23.51 10.41 33.44
CA ILE A 343 22.79 10.89 34.63
C ILE A 343 23.53 12.11 35.21
N ASP A 344 24.85 12.19 35.04
CA ASP A 344 25.65 13.31 35.50
C ASP A 344 25.53 14.59 34.65
N SER A 345 24.92 14.54 33.46
CA SER A 345 24.58 15.75 32.70
C SER A 345 23.27 16.42 33.16
N LEU A 346 22.50 15.76 34.02
CA LEU A 346 21.19 16.24 34.51
C LEU A 346 21.29 17.08 35.79
N ASP A 347 22.45 17.61 36.18
CA ASP A 347 22.63 18.18 37.54
C ASP A 347 21.67 19.32 37.94
N GLN A 348 21.11 20.09 36.98
CA GLN A 348 20.03 21.04 37.27
C GLN A 348 18.63 20.38 37.34
N GLU A 349 18.38 19.38 36.50
CA GLU A 349 17.10 18.67 36.37
C GLU A 349 16.93 17.51 37.36
N LYS A 350 18.02 16.99 37.94
CA LYS A 350 18.02 15.99 39.02
C LYS A 350 17.19 16.46 40.19
N SER A 351 17.25 17.74 40.54
CA SER A 351 16.46 18.30 41.64
C SER A 351 14.96 18.27 41.35
N ILE A 352 14.57 18.51 40.10
CA ILE A 352 13.19 18.53 39.62
C ILE A 352 12.66 17.09 39.51
N ILE A 353 13.46 16.17 38.97
CA ILE A 353 13.12 14.75 38.84
C ILE A 353 13.03 14.09 40.22
N THR A 354 13.98 14.37 41.12
CA THR A 354 13.93 13.84 42.49
C THR A 354 12.72 14.38 43.25
N ARG A 355 12.36 15.65 43.02
CA ARG A 355 11.14 16.25 43.58
C ARG A 355 9.90 15.59 42.99
N LEU A 356 9.81 15.41 41.67
CA LEU A 356 8.73 14.68 40.99
C LEU A 356 8.56 13.24 41.52
N VAL A 357 9.67 12.51 41.66
CA VAL A 357 9.67 11.14 42.20
C VAL A 357 9.19 11.14 43.66
N SER A 358 9.60 12.13 44.47
CA SER A 358 9.10 12.27 45.85
C SER A 358 7.61 12.61 45.89
N THR A 359 7.12 13.50 45.03
CA THR A 359 5.70 13.88 44.96
C THR A 359 4.82 12.75 44.42
N LEU A 360 5.34 11.91 43.51
CA LEU A 360 4.64 10.72 43.00
C LEU A 360 4.66 9.56 44.01
N SER A 361 5.70 9.47 44.85
CA SER A 361 5.80 8.44 45.89
C SER A 361 4.92 8.74 47.10
N ASP A 362 4.62 10.01 47.38
CA ASP A 362 3.66 10.44 48.39
C ASP A 362 2.27 10.66 47.74
N ALA A 363 1.54 9.55 47.54
CA ALA A 363 0.24 9.48 46.86
C ALA A 363 -0.93 10.26 47.51
N SER A 364 -0.67 11.28 48.34
CA SER A 364 -1.67 12.08 49.05
C SER A 364 -1.59 13.59 48.84
N GLN A 365 -0.68 14.11 47.99
CA GLN A 365 -0.63 15.54 47.68
C GLN A 365 -0.84 15.80 46.19
N GLU A 366 -1.74 16.76 45.88
CA GLU A 366 -1.91 17.31 44.54
C GLU A 366 -0.57 17.86 44.02
N ILE A 367 -0.27 17.59 42.74
CA ILE A 367 0.96 18.04 42.08
C ILE A 367 0.99 19.59 42.13
N PRO A 368 2.02 20.21 42.74
CA PRO A 368 2.11 21.67 42.85
C PRO A 368 2.10 22.35 41.47
N GLU A 369 1.27 23.40 41.28
CA GLU A 369 1.13 24.12 40.00
C GLU A 369 2.45 24.70 39.45
N ASP A 370 3.43 24.95 40.31
CA ASP A 370 4.76 25.44 39.92
C ASP A 370 5.58 24.42 39.11
N LEU A 371 5.15 23.15 39.05
CA LEU A 371 5.72 22.10 38.21
C LEU A 371 4.99 21.92 36.88
N ILE A 372 3.84 22.60 36.70
CA ILE A 372 2.97 22.49 35.52
C ILE A 372 3.21 23.65 34.53
N ARG A 373 3.92 24.72 34.95
CA ARG A 373 4.21 25.89 34.12
C ARG A 373 5.55 25.84 33.40
#